data_AF-H3GEY4-F1
#
_entry.id   AF-H3GEY4-F1
#
_cell.length_a   1.000
_cell.length_b   1.000
_cell.length_c   1.000
_cell.angle_alpha   90.00
_cell.angle_beta   90.00
_cell.angle_gamma   90.00
#
_symmetry.space_group_name_H-M   'P 1'
#
loop_
_entity.id
_entity.type
_entity.pdbx_description
1 polymer ?
#
loop_
_entity_poly.entity_id
_entity_poly.type
_entity_poly.pdbx_seq_one_letter_code
_entity_poly.pdbx_strand_id
1 'polypeptide(L)'
;MAKLSATFAFAAALALAATAVDPIAASQLDSNVGSSTSGSDIAVEIPGYQVADVSGEQACGGVGFDYSRYWAGPLPDGAATKLNCVSGYRCEAKGSSPIFWCKQFALPLNAKCGGYRFYTLFKCVEGTACKIDPSRFEPRCLPMNAT
;
A
#
# COMPACT_ATOMS: atom_id res chain seq x y z
N MET A 1 -5.91 33.55 -41.06
CA MET A 1 -6.87 32.42 -41.14
C MET A 1 -6.93 31.80 -39.76
N ALA A 2 -8.08 31.84 -39.10
CA ALA A 2 -8.24 31.61 -37.67
C ALA A 2 -9.12 30.37 -37.37
N LYS A 3 -8.84 29.75 -36.21
CA LYS A 3 -9.62 28.73 -35.47
C LYS A 3 -9.58 27.32 -36.08
N LEU A 4 -9.55 26.22 -35.32
CA LEU A 4 -10.22 25.95 -34.05
C LEU A 4 -9.32 25.21 -33.03
N SER A 5 -9.33 25.68 -31.78
CA SER A 5 -9.04 24.87 -30.59
C SER A 5 -10.34 24.20 -30.13
N ALA A 6 -10.33 22.90 -29.91
CA ALA A 6 -11.46 22.15 -29.35
C ALA A 6 -11.25 21.96 -27.84
N THR A 7 -11.99 22.71 -27.04
CA THR A 7 -12.07 22.57 -25.58
C THR A 7 -13.14 21.52 -25.27
N PHE A 8 -12.74 20.36 -24.72
CA PHE A 8 -13.69 19.36 -24.23
C PHE A 8 -14.09 19.72 -22.79
N ALA A 9 -15.31 20.22 -22.61
CA ALA A 9 -15.94 20.40 -21.32
C ALA A 9 -16.69 19.12 -20.95
N PHE A 10 -16.25 18.42 -19.90
CA PHE A 10 -17.04 17.39 -19.23
C PHE A 10 -17.70 18.00 -18.00
N ALA A 11 -19.00 18.30 -18.14
CA ALA A 11 -19.87 18.57 -17.02
C ALA A 11 -20.42 17.24 -16.50
N ALA A 12 -20.09 16.88 -15.26
CA ALA A 12 -20.77 15.80 -14.54
C ALA A 12 -21.43 16.38 -13.29
N ALA A 13 -22.75 16.26 -13.23
CA ALA A 13 -23.62 16.85 -12.24
C ALA A 13 -23.53 16.16 -10.86
N LEU A 14 -23.72 16.96 -9.81
CA LEU A 14 -23.93 16.55 -8.42
C LEU A 14 -25.18 15.65 -8.28
N ALA A 15 -25.09 14.63 -7.43
CA ALA A 15 -26.22 14.09 -6.71
C ALA A 15 -25.85 13.90 -5.22
N LEU A 16 -26.51 14.67 -4.34
CA LEU A 16 -26.50 14.46 -2.90
C LEU A 16 -27.47 13.32 -2.57
N ALA A 17 -27.01 12.32 -1.83
CA ALA A 17 -27.87 11.41 -1.09
C ALA A 17 -27.58 11.60 0.41
N ALA A 18 -28.48 12.31 1.08
CA ALA A 18 -28.54 12.41 2.53
C ALA A 18 -29.20 11.14 3.08
N THR A 19 -28.48 10.36 3.88
CA THR A 19 -29.07 9.39 4.79
C THR A 19 -28.97 9.94 6.20
N ALA A 20 -30.13 10.32 6.74
CA ALA A 20 -30.32 10.72 8.12
C ALA A 20 -29.89 9.59 9.07
N VAL A 21 -29.03 9.94 10.03
CA VAL A 21 -28.91 9.21 11.30
C VAL A 21 -29.14 10.23 12.41
N ASP A 22 -30.22 10.01 13.15
CA ASP A 22 -30.67 10.84 14.25
C ASP A 22 -29.61 10.99 15.37
N PRO A 23 -29.60 12.13 16.07
CA PRO A 23 -28.68 12.37 17.18
C PRO A 23 -29.12 11.54 18.40
N ILE A 24 -28.27 10.62 18.85
CA ILE A 24 -28.46 9.99 20.16
C ILE A 24 -28.23 11.06 21.22
N ALA A 25 -29.31 11.31 21.96
CA ALA A 25 -29.44 12.23 23.06
C ALA A 25 -28.36 12.05 24.13
N ALA A 26 -27.85 13.19 24.62
CA ALA A 26 -27.15 13.28 25.88
C ALA A 26 -28.05 12.74 27.00
N SER A 27 -27.56 11.75 27.73
CA SER A 27 -28.18 11.29 28.98
C SER A 27 -27.11 11.02 30.02
N GLN A 28 -27.09 11.94 30.99
CA GLN A 28 -26.81 11.75 32.41
C GLN A 28 -25.37 11.52 32.87
N LEU A 29 -24.80 12.65 33.30
CA LEU A 29 -24.06 12.84 34.55
C LEU A 29 -24.35 11.76 35.60
N ASP A 30 -23.38 10.89 35.87
CA ASP A 30 -23.30 10.17 37.14
C ASP A 30 -22.04 10.65 37.87
N SER A 31 -22.23 11.61 38.77
CA SER A 31 -21.22 12.08 39.70
C SER A 31 -21.02 11.01 40.77
N ASN A 32 -20.18 10.01 40.51
CA ASN A 32 -19.69 9.14 41.58
C ASN A 32 -18.27 9.55 41.95
N VAL A 33 -18.19 10.40 42.97
CA VAL A 33 -16.96 10.74 43.70
C VAL A 33 -16.40 9.46 44.31
N GLY A 34 -15.42 8.87 43.64
CA GLY A 34 -14.50 7.87 44.15
C GLY A 34 -13.11 8.47 44.18
N SER A 35 -12.67 8.88 45.36
CA SER A 35 -11.41 9.57 45.59
C SER A 35 -10.19 8.69 45.30
N SER A 36 -9.14 9.34 44.78
CA SER A 36 -7.73 8.98 44.94
C SER A 36 -7.16 7.85 44.08
N THR A 37 -6.65 8.21 42.90
CA THR A 37 -5.25 7.93 42.56
C THR A 37 -4.82 8.97 41.52
N SER A 38 -3.64 9.56 41.68
CA SER A 38 -2.99 10.33 40.63
C SER A 38 -2.72 9.39 39.45
N GLY A 39 -3.74 9.19 38.62
CA GLY A 39 -3.60 8.50 37.36
C GLY A 39 -2.77 9.41 36.49
N SER A 40 -1.53 9.03 36.23
CA SER A 40 -0.89 9.44 34.99
C SER A 40 -1.91 9.10 33.90
N ASP A 41 -2.55 10.11 33.33
CA ASP A 41 -3.21 9.98 32.04
C ASP A 41 -2.12 9.51 31.09
N ILE A 42 -2.01 8.18 30.95
CA ILE A 42 -1.18 7.57 29.92
C ILE A 42 -1.92 7.94 28.65
N ALA A 43 -1.57 9.09 28.08
CA ALA A 43 -1.95 9.46 26.74
C ALA A 43 -1.59 8.29 25.86
N VAL A 44 -2.61 7.55 25.40
CA VAL A 44 -2.45 6.48 24.44
C VAL A 44 -1.98 7.16 23.16
N GLU A 45 -0.67 7.11 22.93
CA GLU A 45 -0.08 7.59 21.69
C GLU A 45 -0.58 6.68 20.56
N ILE A 46 -1.45 7.23 19.71
CA ILE A 46 -1.94 6.50 18.55
C ILE A 46 -0.76 6.33 17.58
N PRO A 47 -0.38 5.09 17.22
CA PRO A 47 0.74 4.87 16.32
C PRO A 47 0.43 5.44 14.93
N GLY A 48 1.46 5.95 14.27
CA GLY A 48 1.33 6.39 12.89
C GLY A 48 1.10 5.21 11.93
N TYR A 49 0.54 5.50 10.76
CA TYR A 49 0.24 4.50 9.74
C TYR A 49 0.45 5.06 8.33
N GLN A 50 0.69 4.16 7.38
CA GLN A 50 0.85 4.51 5.98
C GLN A 50 -0.50 4.84 5.33
N VAL A 51 -0.61 5.99 4.68
CA VAL A 51 -1.82 6.48 4.00
C VAL A 51 -1.84 6.24 2.50
N ALA A 52 -0.68 5.97 1.89
CA ALA A 52 -0.58 5.75 0.46
C ALA A 52 0.57 4.79 0.12
N ASP A 53 0.36 3.91 -0.87
CA ASP A 53 1.40 3.04 -1.41
C ASP A 53 2.37 3.82 -2.31
N VAL A 54 3.65 3.43 -2.26
CA VAL A 54 4.70 4.01 -3.10
C VAL A 54 4.60 3.42 -4.51
N SER A 55 4.74 4.25 -5.54
CA SER A 55 4.66 3.78 -6.94
C SER A 55 5.85 2.88 -7.31
N GLY A 56 5.70 2.10 -8.37
CA GLY A 56 6.74 1.19 -8.85
C GLY A 56 8.07 1.91 -9.11
N GLU A 57 9.17 1.26 -8.73
CA GLU A 57 10.55 1.74 -8.95
C GLU A 57 10.94 3.04 -8.22
N GLN A 58 10.12 3.54 -7.30
CA GLN A 58 10.45 4.69 -6.46
C GLN A 58 11.14 4.29 -5.15
N ALA A 59 11.83 5.24 -4.53
CA ALA A 59 12.33 5.06 -3.17
C ALA A 59 11.15 4.90 -2.20
N CYS A 60 11.27 3.98 -1.24
CA CYS A 60 10.19 3.57 -0.35
C CYS A 60 10.60 3.55 1.12
N GLY A 61 11.71 4.21 1.46
CA GLY A 61 12.19 4.33 2.82
C GLY A 61 13.71 4.36 2.90
N GLY A 62 14.22 4.31 4.12
CA GLY A 62 15.64 4.40 4.44
C GLY A 62 16.11 5.82 4.80
N VAL A 63 17.41 5.95 5.02
CA VAL A 63 18.02 7.17 5.58
C VAL A 63 17.77 8.37 4.67
N GLY A 64 17.21 9.44 5.24
CA GLY A 64 16.91 10.68 4.53
C GLY A 64 15.65 10.63 3.65
N PHE A 65 14.86 9.56 3.72
CA PHE A 65 13.59 9.47 3.02
C PHE A 65 12.51 10.34 3.69
N ASP A 66 11.74 11.07 2.88
CA ASP A 66 10.62 11.89 3.35
C ASP A 66 9.32 11.07 3.40
N TYR A 67 8.89 10.74 4.62
CA TYR A 67 7.69 9.96 4.90
C TYR A 67 6.41 10.81 4.92
N SER A 68 6.49 12.14 4.92
CA SER A 68 5.34 13.04 5.13
C SER A 68 4.21 12.85 4.10
N ARG A 69 4.54 12.38 2.91
CA ARG A 69 3.59 12.13 1.81
C ARG A 69 2.88 10.78 1.90
N TYR A 70 3.40 9.87 2.69
CA TYR A 70 2.96 8.48 2.75
C TYR A 70 2.51 8.06 4.14
N TRP A 71 2.68 8.90 5.16
CA TRP A 71 2.46 8.55 6.57
C TRP A 71 1.57 9.57 7.28
N ALA A 72 0.69 9.09 8.14
CA ALA A 72 -0.10 9.91 9.05
C ALA A 72 0.21 9.55 10.51
N GLY A 73 0.18 10.55 11.39
CA GLY A 73 0.57 10.39 12.79
C GLY A 73 2.07 10.54 13.02
N PRO A 74 2.60 10.07 14.16
CA PRO A 74 4.03 10.11 14.46
C PRO A 74 4.85 9.45 13.33
N LEU A 75 5.89 10.17 12.86
CA LEU A 75 6.75 9.68 11.80
C LEU A 75 7.54 8.45 12.27
N PRO A 76 7.71 7.44 11.40
CA PRO A 76 8.42 6.23 11.76
C PRO A 76 9.94 6.47 11.74
N ASP A 77 10.72 5.58 12.35
CA ASP A 77 12.19 5.65 12.30
C ASP A 77 12.66 5.51 10.85
N GLY A 78 13.06 6.64 10.27
CA GLY A 78 13.33 6.73 8.85
C GLY A 78 14.44 5.80 8.36
N ALA A 79 15.37 5.39 9.21
CA ALA A 79 16.52 4.58 8.79
C ALA A 79 16.16 3.12 8.46
N ALA A 80 15.21 2.52 9.18
CA ALA A 80 14.82 1.12 9.02
C ALA A 80 13.43 0.92 8.40
N THR A 81 12.64 2.00 8.29
CA THR A 81 11.26 1.90 7.81
C THR A 81 11.19 1.60 6.33
N LYS A 82 10.31 0.65 5.98
CA LYS A 82 9.99 0.24 4.62
C LYS A 82 8.50 0.44 4.39
N LEU A 83 8.16 1.32 3.47
CA LEU A 83 6.78 1.56 3.06
C LEU A 83 6.28 0.43 2.15
N ASN A 84 4.96 0.22 2.17
CA ASN A 84 4.28 -0.60 1.19
C ASN A 84 4.39 0.04 -0.19
N CYS A 85 4.63 -0.79 -1.20
CA CYS A 85 4.64 -0.42 -2.60
C CYS A 85 3.33 -0.86 -3.25
N VAL A 86 3.01 -0.28 -4.40
CA VAL A 86 1.90 -0.75 -5.24
C VAL A 86 2.00 -2.25 -5.52
N SER A 87 0.85 -2.88 -5.74
CA SER A 87 0.74 -4.31 -6.01
C SER A 87 1.75 -4.78 -7.07
N GLY A 88 2.47 -5.88 -6.78
CA GLY A 88 3.53 -6.38 -7.65
C GLY A 88 4.92 -5.86 -7.31
N TYR A 89 5.07 -4.93 -6.36
CA TYR A 89 6.35 -4.39 -5.92
C TYR A 89 6.58 -4.64 -4.42
N ARG A 90 7.85 -4.73 -4.01
CA ARG A 90 8.28 -4.84 -2.61
C ARG A 90 9.39 -3.84 -2.31
N CYS A 91 9.38 -3.30 -1.10
CA CYS A 91 10.40 -2.34 -0.66
C CYS A 91 11.66 -3.06 -0.19
N GLU A 92 12.73 -2.97 -0.98
CA GLU A 92 13.95 -3.73 -0.80
C GLU A 92 15.20 -2.86 -0.90
N ALA A 93 16.26 -3.23 -0.17
CA ALA A 93 17.56 -2.59 -0.31
C ALA A 93 18.19 -2.93 -1.66
N LYS A 94 19.02 -2.02 -2.19
CA LYS A 94 19.88 -2.28 -3.34
C LYS A 94 21.33 -2.32 -2.88
N GLY A 95 21.86 -3.54 -2.70
CA GLY A 95 23.19 -3.74 -2.15
C GLY A 95 23.30 -3.16 -0.73
N SER A 96 24.35 -2.39 -0.47
CA SER A 96 24.61 -1.68 0.79
C SER A 96 23.97 -0.28 0.85
N SER A 97 23.05 0.05 -0.07
CA SER A 97 22.40 1.36 -0.06
C SER A 97 21.59 1.57 1.22
N PRO A 98 21.71 2.74 1.88
CA PRO A 98 20.87 3.08 3.03
C PRO A 98 19.44 3.49 2.62
N ILE A 99 19.12 3.46 1.32
CA ILE A 99 17.81 3.77 0.75
C ILE A 99 17.16 2.48 0.23
N PHE A 100 15.88 2.29 0.54
CA PHE A 100 15.08 1.20 0.01
C PHE A 100 14.32 1.64 -1.24
N TRP A 101 14.12 0.71 -2.16
CA TRP A 101 13.45 0.95 -3.43
C TRP A 101 12.34 -0.07 -3.66
N CYS A 102 11.21 0.37 -4.21
CA CYS A 102 10.16 -0.49 -4.69
C CYS A 102 10.67 -1.26 -5.90
N LYS A 103 10.99 -2.54 -5.72
CA LYS A 103 11.40 -3.43 -6.79
C LYS A 103 10.24 -4.33 -7.16
N GLN A 104 10.11 -4.61 -8.46
CA GLN A 104 9.10 -5.54 -8.90
C GLN A 104 9.38 -6.90 -8.29
N PHE A 105 8.43 -7.40 -7.52
CA PHE A 105 8.54 -8.71 -6.91
C PHE A 105 8.39 -9.76 -8.00
N ALA A 106 9.43 -10.57 -8.11
CA ALA A 106 9.47 -11.69 -9.02
C ALA A 106 9.25 -12.99 -8.23
N LEU A 107 8.28 -13.78 -8.68
CA LEU A 107 7.99 -15.10 -8.15
C LEU A 107 9.18 -16.05 -8.40
N PRO A 108 9.64 -16.79 -7.39
CA PRO A 108 10.77 -17.69 -7.54
C PRO A 108 10.44 -18.84 -8.49
N LEU A 109 11.48 -19.55 -8.93
CA LEU A 109 11.34 -20.79 -9.68
C LEU A 109 10.33 -21.71 -8.97
N ASN A 110 9.44 -22.32 -9.75
CA ASN A 110 8.37 -23.20 -9.27
C ASN A 110 7.28 -22.51 -8.42
N ALA A 111 7.28 -21.20 -8.20
CA ALA A 111 6.13 -20.56 -7.57
C ALA A 111 4.91 -20.56 -8.50
N LYS A 112 3.72 -20.69 -7.92
CA LYS A 112 2.45 -20.56 -8.64
C LYS A 112 2.30 -19.11 -9.12
N CYS A 113 2.15 -18.92 -10.42
CA CYS A 113 2.16 -17.60 -11.07
C CYS A 113 0.81 -17.22 -11.69
N GLY A 114 -0.21 -18.07 -11.55
CA GLY A 114 -1.55 -17.79 -12.03
C GLY A 114 -2.61 -18.75 -11.48
N GLY A 115 -3.84 -18.55 -11.94
CA GLY A 115 -5.00 -19.37 -11.61
C GLY A 115 -6.28 -18.54 -11.55
N TYR A 116 -7.44 -19.19 -11.39
CA TYR A 116 -8.76 -18.54 -11.41
C TYR A 116 -8.95 -17.43 -10.34
N ARG A 117 -8.03 -17.30 -9.37
CA ARG A 117 -8.00 -16.22 -8.37
C ARG A 117 -6.66 -15.48 -8.27
N PHE A 118 -5.68 -15.84 -9.08
CA PHE A 118 -4.36 -15.22 -9.10
C PHE A 118 -4.21 -14.48 -10.41
N TYR A 119 -4.65 -13.22 -10.43
CA TYR A 119 -4.35 -12.33 -11.54
C TYR A 119 -2.83 -12.15 -11.64
N THR A 120 -2.35 -12.15 -12.88
CA THR A 120 -0.97 -12.22 -13.40
C THR A 120 -0.07 -11.03 -13.04
N LEU A 121 -0.23 -10.45 -11.85
CA LEU A 121 0.42 -9.21 -11.44
C LEU A 121 1.89 -9.41 -11.05
N PHE A 122 2.30 -10.63 -10.75
CA PHE A 122 3.68 -10.93 -10.38
C PHE A 122 4.44 -11.51 -11.57
N LYS A 123 5.59 -10.90 -11.89
CA LYS A 123 6.54 -11.47 -12.86
C LYS A 123 7.20 -12.70 -12.24
N CYS A 124 7.72 -13.60 -13.06
CA CYS A 124 8.62 -14.65 -12.59
C CYS A 124 10.06 -14.11 -12.54
N VAL A 125 10.93 -14.74 -11.74
CA VAL A 125 12.38 -14.42 -11.72
C VAL A 125 12.99 -14.55 -13.11
N GLU A 126 14.03 -13.77 -13.39
CA GLU A 126 14.72 -13.80 -14.69
C GLU A 126 15.11 -15.23 -15.10
N GLY A 127 15.03 -15.51 -16.41
CA GLY A 127 15.24 -16.86 -16.96
C GLY A 127 14.05 -17.80 -16.77
N THR A 128 12.95 -17.37 -16.13
CA THR A 128 11.73 -18.16 -15.97
C THR A 128 10.50 -17.41 -16.48
N ALA A 129 9.49 -18.16 -16.95
CA ALA A 129 8.22 -17.63 -17.41
C ALA A 129 7.06 -18.37 -16.72
N CYS A 130 5.92 -17.69 -16.63
CA CYS A 130 4.70 -18.33 -16.16
C CYS A 130 4.19 -19.32 -17.23
N LYS A 131 4.31 -20.62 -16.95
CA LYS A 131 3.93 -21.72 -17.86
C LYS A 131 3.11 -22.76 -17.10
N ILE A 132 2.27 -23.52 -17.81
CA ILE A 132 1.56 -24.65 -17.20
C ILE A 132 2.55 -25.77 -16.91
N ASP A 133 2.65 -26.18 -15.64
CA ASP A 133 3.38 -27.36 -15.21
C ASP A 133 2.64 -28.62 -15.71
N PRO A 134 3.24 -29.45 -16.58
CA PRO A 134 2.56 -30.59 -17.18
C PRO A 134 2.24 -31.70 -16.17
N SER A 135 2.90 -31.71 -15.01
CA SER A 135 2.67 -32.71 -13.96
C SER A 135 1.51 -32.35 -13.05
N ARG A 136 1.24 -31.04 -12.88
CA ARG A 136 0.27 -30.51 -11.92
C ARG A 136 -0.92 -29.82 -12.59
N PHE A 137 -0.81 -29.51 -13.88
CA PHE A 137 -1.79 -28.72 -14.63
C PHE A 137 -2.04 -27.34 -14.01
N GLU A 138 -1.00 -26.72 -13.44
CA GLU A 138 -1.06 -25.41 -12.81
C GLU A 138 -0.03 -24.44 -13.40
N PRO A 139 -0.34 -23.14 -13.54
CA PRO A 139 0.62 -22.13 -13.98
C PRO A 139 1.68 -21.86 -12.91
N ARG A 140 2.95 -22.12 -13.25
CA ARG A 140 4.11 -21.93 -12.37
C ARG A 140 5.26 -21.23 -13.11
N CYS A 141 6.14 -20.58 -12.36
CA CYS A 141 7.36 -20.02 -12.91
C CYS A 141 8.33 -21.14 -13.28
N LEU A 142 8.44 -21.44 -14.56
CA LEU A 142 9.29 -22.52 -15.09
C LEU A 142 10.35 -21.93 -16.02
N PRO A 143 11.51 -22.61 -16.20
CA PRO A 143 12.57 -22.12 -17.07
C PRO A 143 12.05 -21.78 -18.47
N MET A 144 12.47 -20.64 -18.99
CA MET A 144 12.45 -20.40 -20.43
C MET A 144 13.50 -21.34 -21.00
N ASN A 145 13.11 -22.43 -21.70
CA ASN A 145 14.09 -23.34 -22.29
C ASN A 145 15.12 -22.51 -23.05
N ALA A 146 16.41 -22.74 -22.76
CA ALA A 146 17.49 -22.30 -23.64
C ALA A 146 17.37 -23.13 -24.92
N THR A 147 16.62 -22.61 -25.88
CA THR A 147 16.77 -23.00 -27.28
C THR A 147 18.11 -22.52 -27.80
#